data_AF-A0A925WHX0-F1
#
_entry.id   AF-A0A925WHX0-F1
#
_cell.length_a   1.000
_cell.length_b   1.000
_cell.length_c   1.000
_cell.angle_alpha   90.00
_cell.angle_beta   90.00
_cell.angle_gamma   90.00
#
_symmetry.space_group_name_H-M   'P 1'
#
loop_
_entity.id
_entity.type
_entity.pdbx_description
1 polymer ?
#
loop_
_entity_poly.entity_id
_entity_poly.type
_entity_poly.pdbx_seq_one_letter_code
_entity_poly.pdbx_strand_id
1 'polypeptide(L)'
;MESSLKSTHENSDKALPSFLSSGPRVVLLLAGYFLLQIVLRLITSNTTDLDESEQLLATQQLQWGYGPQPPLYTWLLYPLVQLLGPGVLALAIFKNALLFGIY
;
A
#
# COMPACT_ATOMS: atom_id res chain seq x y z
N MET A 1 31.85 -47.95 17.46
CA MET A 1 31.97 -46.78 18.38
C MET A 1 31.74 -45.53 17.55
N GLU A 2 30.57 -45.50 16.91
CA GLU A 2 30.20 -44.71 15.72
C GLU A 2 29.01 -43.78 16.03
N SER A 3 28.79 -43.45 17.30
CA SER A 3 27.61 -42.69 17.74
C SER A 3 27.98 -41.48 18.60
N SER A 4 28.92 -40.67 18.11
CA SER A 4 29.07 -39.27 18.52
C SER A 4 29.03 -38.41 17.24
N LEU A 5 27.99 -38.56 16.42
CA LEU A 5 26.81 -37.68 16.46
C LEU A 5 27.26 -36.24 16.21
N LYS A 6 27.49 -35.84 14.96
CA LYS A 6 26.41 -35.45 14.03
C LYS A 6 25.42 -34.44 14.65
N SER A 7 25.91 -33.51 15.47
CA SER A 7 25.17 -32.31 15.89
C SER A 7 25.81 -30.99 15.42
N THR A 8 27.01 -31.05 14.84
CA THR A 8 27.52 -29.99 13.98
C THR A 8 26.66 -29.96 12.72
N HIS A 9 26.05 -28.82 12.40
CA HIS A 9 25.01 -28.59 11.38
C HIS A 9 23.56 -28.55 11.89
N GLU A 10 23.33 -28.41 13.19
CA GLU A 10 22.13 -27.68 13.64
C GLU A 10 22.38 -26.16 13.59
N ASN A 11 23.03 -25.68 12.52
CA ASN A 11 22.85 -24.28 12.17
C ASN A 11 21.46 -24.21 11.56
N SER A 12 20.49 -24.03 12.45
CA SER A 12 19.13 -23.59 12.16
C SER A 12 19.19 -22.18 11.55
N ASP A 13 19.90 -22.06 10.43
CA ASP A 13 19.60 -21.13 9.37
C ASP A 13 18.15 -21.47 8.99
N LYS A 14 17.21 -20.87 9.72
CA LYS A 14 15.92 -20.46 9.18
C LYS A 14 16.24 -19.49 8.04
N ALA A 15 16.82 -20.02 6.96
CA ALA A 15 16.98 -19.33 5.72
C ALA A 15 15.57 -18.90 5.35
N LEU A 16 15.36 -17.58 5.29
CA LEU A 16 14.15 -17.03 4.73
C LEU A 16 13.88 -17.78 3.42
N PRO A 17 12.65 -18.26 3.18
CA PRO A 17 12.38 -19.17 2.10
C PRO A 17 12.94 -18.64 0.77
N SER A 18 13.61 -19.49 0.01
CA SER A 18 14.48 -19.15 -1.13
C SER A 18 13.84 -18.27 -2.20
N PHE A 19 12.51 -18.18 -2.24
CA PHE A 19 11.76 -17.27 -3.10
C PHE A 19 11.86 -15.78 -2.72
N LEU A 20 12.24 -15.45 -1.48
CA LEU A 20 12.48 -14.08 -1.01
C LEU A 20 13.91 -13.55 -1.33
N SER A 21 14.77 -14.37 -1.96
CA SER A 21 16.18 -14.05 -2.16
C SER A 21 16.48 -12.99 -3.24
N SER A 22 15.49 -12.61 -4.06
CA SER A 22 15.67 -11.68 -5.18
C SER A 22 14.86 -10.41 -4.98
N GLY A 23 15.55 -9.26 -4.90
CA GLY A 23 14.94 -7.92 -4.81
C GLY A 23 13.72 -7.69 -5.73
N PRO A 24 13.78 -7.98 -7.05
CA PRO A 24 12.64 -7.73 -7.94
C PRO A 24 11.43 -8.63 -7.64
N ARG A 25 11.62 -9.83 -7.09
CA ARG A 25 10.50 -10.73 -6.74
C ARG A 25 9.73 -10.19 -5.55
N VAL A 26 10.42 -9.63 -4.56
CA VAL A 26 9.81 -9.00 -3.39
C VAL A 26 8.97 -7.79 -3.82
N VAL A 27 9.50 -6.94 -4.71
CA VAL A 27 8.75 -5.79 -5.25
C VAL A 27 7.49 -6.23 -6.00
N LEU A 28 7.57 -7.28 -6.83
CA LEU A 28 6.40 -7.82 -7.53
C LEU A 28 5.34 -8.40 -6.58
N LEU A 29 5.76 -9.11 -5.52
CA LEU A 29 4.86 -9.62 -4.51
C LEU A 29 4.16 -8.49 -3.75
N LEU A 30 4.89 -7.44 -3.39
CA LEU A 30 4.33 -6.24 -2.75
C LEU A 30 3.35 -5.53 -3.68
N ALA A 31 3.71 -5.34 -4.95
CA ALA A 31 2.81 -4.75 -5.94
C ALA A 31 1.51 -5.56 -6.08
N GLY A 32 1.62 -6.89 -6.17
CA GLY A 32 0.46 -7.79 -6.19
C GLY A 32 -0.40 -7.69 -4.93
N TYR A 33 0.23 -7.58 -3.76
CA TYR A 33 -0.45 -7.40 -2.48
C TYR A 33 -1.26 -6.10 -2.40
N PHE A 34 -0.67 -4.97 -2.80
CA PHE A 34 -1.39 -3.68 -2.82
C PHE A 34 -2.48 -3.63 -3.90
N LEU A 35 -2.25 -4.27 -5.05
CA LEU A 35 -3.29 -4.40 -6.07
C LEU A 35 -4.49 -5.21 -5.54
N LEU A 36 -4.22 -6.33 -4.86
CA LEU A 36 -5.27 -7.13 -4.23
C LEU A 36 -6.06 -6.31 -3.20
N GLN A 37 -5.38 -5.50 -2.38
CA GLN A 37 -6.06 -4.61 -1.42
C GLN A 37 -6.99 -3.61 -2.10
N ILE A 38 -6.57 -3.01 -3.23
CA ILE A 38 -7.43 -2.09 -4.00
C ILE A 38 -8.69 -2.83 -4.48
N VAL A 39 -8.54 -4.02 -5.06
CA VAL A 39 -9.68 -4.83 -5.53
C VAL A 39 -10.62 -5.17 -4.39
N LEU A 40 -10.08 -5.63 -3.26
CA LEU A 40 -10.86 -5.98 -2.08
C LEU A 40 -11.66 -4.78 -1.53
N ARG A 41 -11.04 -3.58 -1.52
CA ARG A 41 -11.72 -2.34 -1.11
C ARG A 41 -12.93 -2.06 -2.01
N LEU A 42 -12.76 -2.15 -3.34
CA LEU A 42 -13.81 -1.83 -4.31
C LEU A 42 -15.00 -2.81 -4.29
N ILE A 43 -14.75 -4.09 -4.02
CA ILE A 43 -15.85 -5.09 -3.96
C ILE A 43 -16.59 -5.08 -2.63
N THR A 44 -15.94 -4.66 -1.54
CA THR A 44 -16.54 -4.69 -0.19
C THR A 44 -17.46 -3.50 0.04
N SER A 45 -16.99 -2.29 -0.30
CA SER A 45 -17.81 -1.10 -0.22
C SER A 45 -17.34 -0.03 -1.19
N ASN A 46 -18.29 0.50 -1.97
CA ASN A 46 -18.08 1.66 -2.81
C ASN A 46 -18.52 2.97 -2.12
N THR A 47 -18.83 2.92 -0.83
CA THR A 47 -19.13 4.12 -0.04
C THR A 47 -17.85 4.72 0.51
N THR A 48 -17.74 6.04 0.43
CA THR A 48 -16.72 6.80 1.13
C THR A 48 -17.19 7.09 2.54
N ASP A 49 -16.30 6.94 3.50
CA ASP A 49 -16.54 7.42 4.86
C ASP A 49 -16.62 8.95 4.90
N LEU A 50 -17.09 9.52 6.00
CA LEU A 50 -17.31 10.97 6.10
C LEU A 50 -16.03 11.76 5.84
N ASP A 51 -14.93 11.38 6.49
CA ASP A 51 -13.61 11.99 6.33
C ASP A 51 -13.08 11.85 4.89
N GLU A 52 -13.27 10.69 4.27
CA GLU A 52 -12.92 10.44 2.87
C GLU A 52 -13.73 11.33 1.91
N SER A 53 -15.00 11.55 2.21
CA SER A 53 -15.87 12.42 1.41
C SER A 53 -15.47 13.89 1.54
N GLU A 54 -15.14 14.35 2.75
CA GLU A 54 -14.60 15.69 3.00
C GLU A 54 -13.29 15.90 2.24
N GLN A 55 -12.44 14.89 2.22
CA GLN A 55 -11.19 14.92 1.48
C GLN A 55 -11.40 15.00 -0.04
N LEU A 56 -12.35 14.24 -0.58
CA LEU A 56 -12.70 14.33 -2.00
C LEU A 56 -13.25 15.71 -2.35
N LEU A 57 -14.06 16.31 -1.46
CA LEU A 57 -14.50 17.69 -1.58
C LEU A 57 -13.33 18.68 -1.59
N ALA A 58 -12.33 18.48 -0.71
CA ALA A 58 -11.13 19.31 -0.67
C ALA A 58 -10.35 19.29 -1.99
N THR A 59 -10.38 18.18 -2.76
CA THR A 59 -9.72 18.12 -4.07
C THR A 59 -10.40 18.96 -5.16
N GLN A 60 -11.56 19.57 -4.92
CA GLN A 60 -12.19 20.43 -5.93
C GLN A 60 -11.44 21.74 -6.16
N GLN A 61 -10.70 22.23 -5.16
CA GLN A 61 -9.94 23.48 -5.25
C GLN A 61 -8.56 23.27 -4.65
N LEU A 62 -7.50 23.54 -5.40
CA LEU A 62 -6.14 23.55 -4.87
C LEU A 62 -5.92 24.79 -3.99
N GLN A 63 -6.17 24.62 -2.70
CA GLN A 63 -5.92 25.62 -1.67
C GLN A 63 -4.61 25.33 -0.94
N TRP A 64 -4.02 26.37 -0.34
CA TRP A 64 -2.83 26.26 0.51
C TRP A 64 -3.15 25.81 1.94
N GLY A 65 -4.43 25.63 2.29
CA GLY A 65 -4.86 25.08 3.57
C GLY A 65 -6.31 24.60 3.52
N TYR A 66 -6.58 23.48 4.19
CA TYR A 66 -7.91 22.86 4.32
C TYR A 66 -8.27 22.71 5.80
N GLY A 67 -8.44 23.83 6.48
CA GLY A 67 -8.62 23.86 7.94
C GLY A 67 -7.36 23.40 8.68
N PRO A 68 -7.43 22.40 9.56
CA PRO A 68 -6.26 21.92 10.32
C PRO A 68 -5.29 21.07 9.50
N GLN A 69 -5.66 20.67 8.28
CA GLN A 69 -4.88 19.71 7.49
C GLN A 69 -3.90 20.40 6.54
N PRO A 70 -2.65 19.88 6.42
CA PRO A 70 -1.67 20.41 5.48
C PRO A 70 -2.08 20.08 4.03
N PRO A 71 -1.72 20.93 3.05
CA PRO A 71 -2.27 20.84 1.71
C PRO A 71 -1.64 19.71 0.86
N LEU A 72 -0.47 19.19 1.27
CA LEU A 72 0.30 18.21 0.50
C LEU A 72 -0.52 16.96 0.14
N TYR A 73 -1.26 16.42 1.11
CA TYR A 73 -2.06 15.21 0.89
C TYR A 73 -3.13 15.45 -0.19
N THR A 74 -3.86 16.58 -0.11
CA THR A 74 -4.87 16.96 -1.11
C THR A 74 -4.26 17.22 -2.48
N TRP A 75 -3.09 17.87 -2.56
CA TRP A 75 -2.43 18.12 -3.85
C TRP A 75 -1.96 16.84 -4.54
N LEU A 76 -1.50 15.85 -3.76
CA LEU A 76 -1.11 14.55 -4.32
C LEU A 76 -2.33 13.72 -4.74
N LEU A 77 -3.44 13.83 -4.02
CA LEU A 77 -4.70 13.16 -4.38
C LEU A 77 -5.40 13.82 -5.57
N TYR A 78 -5.26 15.15 -5.73
CA TYR A 78 -5.88 15.93 -6.80
C TYR A 78 -5.74 15.32 -8.20
N PRO A 79 -4.54 15.01 -8.72
CA PRO A 79 -4.40 14.46 -10.08
C PRO A 79 -5.10 13.10 -10.24
N LEU A 80 -5.10 12.26 -9.20
CA LEU A 80 -5.81 10.98 -9.22
C LEU A 80 -7.32 11.18 -9.33
N VAL A 81 -7.87 12.15 -8.60
CA VAL A 81 -9.30 12.50 -8.69
C VAL A 81 -9.65 13.10 -10.06
N GLN A 82 -8.76 13.89 -10.67
CA GLN A 82 -8.98 14.41 -12.02
C GLN A 82 -9.00 13.31 -13.10
N LEU A 83 -8.17 12.27 -12.93
CA LEU A 83 -8.07 11.18 -13.91
C LEU A 83 -9.14 10.10 -13.74
N LEU A 84 -9.48 9.76 -12.50
CA LEU A 84 -10.34 8.62 -12.17
C LEU A 84 -11.75 9.04 -11.73
N GLY A 85 -11.96 10.33 -11.49
CA GLY A 85 -13.15 10.88 -10.84
C GLY A 85 -13.07 10.81 -9.31
N PRO A 86 -13.92 11.59 -8.61
CA PRO A 86 -14.01 11.53 -7.15
C PRO A 86 -14.64 10.20 -6.72
N GLY A 87 -13.95 9.45 -5.86
CA GLY A 87 -14.51 8.21 -5.32
C GLY A 87 -13.48 7.30 -4.67
N VAL A 88 -13.98 6.12 -4.24
CA VAL A 88 -13.20 5.11 -3.52
C VAL A 88 -12.01 4.62 -4.34
N LEU A 89 -12.11 4.55 -5.66
CA LEU A 89 -11.01 4.12 -6.52
C LEU A 89 -9.79 5.04 -6.43
N ALA A 90 -10.00 6.36 -6.53
CA ALA A 90 -8.93 7.35 -6.42
C ALA A 90 -8.26 7.28 -5.04
N LEU A 91 -9.07 7.19 -3.98
CA LEU A 91 -8.58 7.06 -2.59
C LEU A 91 -7.81 5.75 -2.36
N ALA A 92 -8.31 4.63 -2.88
CA ALA A 92 -7.68 3.33 -2.73
C ALA A 92 -6.33 3.30 -3.46
N ILE A 93 -6.27 3.74 -4.72
CA ILE A 93 -5.01 3.82 -5.47
C ILE A 93 -4.03 4.73 -4.74
N PHE A 94 -4.48 5.91 -4.28
CA PHE A 94 -3.62 6.86 -3.59
C PHE A 94 -2.99 6.28 -2.32
N LYS A 95 -3.82 5.76 -1.41
CA LYS A 95 -3.37 5.19 -0.14
C LYS A 95 -2.41 4.00 -0.36
N ASN A 96 -2.76 3.10 -1.28
CA ASN A 96 -1.94 1.92 -1.56
C ASN A 96 -0.62 2.29 -2.27
N ALA A 97 -0.61 3.30 -3.14
CA ALA A 97 0.62 3.78 -3.78
C ALA A 97 1.59 4.43 -2.78
N LEU A 98 1.08 5.25 -1.85
CA LEU A 98 1.91 5.84 -0.79
C LEU A 98 2.53 4.77 0.11
N LEU A 99 1.74 3.77 0.51
CA LEU A 99 2.25 2.66 1.32
C LEU A 99 3.31 1.87 0.55
N PHE A 100 3.02 1.52 -0.71
CA PHE A 100 3.99 0.82 -1.55
C PHE A 100 5.32 1.57 -1.70
N GLY A 101 5.29 2.90 -1.82
CA GLY A 101 6.51 3.70 -1.94
C GLY A 101 7.40 3.73 -0.69
N ILE A 102 6.92 3.25 0.45
CA ILE A 102 7.68 3.16 1.71
C ILE A 102 8.37 1.78 1.87
N TYR A 103 7.87 0.74 1.19
CA TYR A 103 8.39 -0.63 1.27
C TYR A 103 9.38 -0.94 0.14
#